data_AF-A0A6L3IJU7-F1
#
_entry.id   AF-A0A6L3IJU7-F1
#
_cell.length_a   1.000
_cell.length_b   1.000
_cell.length_c   1.000
_cell.angle_alpha   90.00
_cell.angle_beta   90.00
_cell.angle_gamma   90.00
#
_symmetry.space_group_name_H-M   'P 1'
#
loop_
_entity.id
_entity.type
_entity.pdbx_description
1 polymer ?
#
loop_
_entity_poly.entity_id
_entity_poly.type
_entity_poly.pdbx_seq_one_letter_code
_entity_poly.pdbx_strand_id
1 'polypeptide(L)'
;MKSKYRNIFLMFGIAAIVVMLCSFDMEYDELLANLRRAGMWLPAVVGLWIIIYLFNTLSWYIIIRDGKKGTPIPFWKVYKLTVSGFALNYATPVGLMGGEPYRIMELTPYVGASKATSSVILYVMMHIFSHFWFWFFSIFLYLALRPVDIAMG
;
A
#
# COMPACT_ATOMS: atom_id res chain seq x y z
N MET A 1 15.78 2.95 -12.73
CA MET A 1 17.02 2.98 -11.89
C MET A 1 18.20 2.26 -12.58
N LYS A 2 19.46 2.72 -12.41
CA LYS A 2 20.65 1.96 -12.86
C LYS A 2 20.74 0.63 -12.10
N SER A 3 21.21 -0.45 -12.76
CA SER A 3 21.24 -1.81 -12.19
C SER A 3 21.96 -1.91 -10.83
N LYS A 4 22.99 -1.08 -10.63
CA LYS A 4 23.80 -1.04 -9.41
C LYS A 4 22.99 -0.64 -8.16
N TYR A 5 22.11 0.37 -8.27
CA TYR A 5 21.27 0.80 -7.15
C TYR A 5 20.20 -0.23 -6.80
N ARG A 6 19.65 -0.91 -7.80
CA ARG A 6 18.68 -2.00 -7.59
C ARG A 6 19.29 -3.16 -6.80
N ASN A 7 20.54 -3.53 -7.10
CA ASN A 7 21.22 -4.61 -6.39
C ASN A 7 21.57 -4.24 -4.94
N ILE A 8 21.93 -2.98 -4.68
CA ILE A 8 22.18 -2.49 -3.31
C ILE A 8 20.88 -2.52 -2.50
N PHE A 9 19.78 -2.04 -3.07
CA PHE A 9 18.48 -2.05 -2.41
C PHE A 9 17.99 -3.47 -2.12
N LEU A 10 18.27 -4.41 -3.04
CA LEU A 10 17.96 -5.83 -2.85
C LEU A 10 18.76 -6.44 -1.70
N MET A 11 20.08 -6.18 -1.63
CA MET A 11 20.92 -6.66 -0.52
C MET A 11 20.46 -6.09 0.82
N PHE A 12 20.10 -4.80 0.86
CA PHE A 12 19.54 -4.18 2.05
C PHE A 12 18.22 -4.83 2.48
N GLY A 13 17.31 -5.08 1.53
CA GLY A 13 16.05 -5.78 1.80
C GLY A 13 16.26 -7.20 2.35
N ILE A 14 17.20 -7.96 1.80
CA ILE A 14 17.55 -9.30 2.31
C ILE A 14 18.11 -9.21 3.73
N ALA A 15 19.03 -8.28 3.99
CA ALA A 15 19.57 -8.08 5.34
C ALA A 15 18.47 -7.70 6.35
N ALA A 16 17.54 -6.82 5.98
CA ALA A 16 16.42 -6.46 6.83
C ALA A 16 15.50 -7.65 7.15
N ILE A 17 15.21 -8.51 6.16
CA ILE A 17 14.45 -9.75 6.37
C ILE A 17 15.18 -10.69 7.32
N VAL A 18 16.49 -10.87 7.15
CA VAL A 18 17.30 -11.72 8.04
C VAL A 18 17.27 -11.19 9.47
N VAL A 19 17.43 -9.87 9.65
CA VAL A 19 17.32 -9.24 10.99
C VAL A 19 15.93 -9.42 11.57
N MET A 20 14.86 -9.24 10.78
CA MET A 20 13.49 -9.49 11.24
C MET A 20 13.26 -10.92 11.68
N LEU A 21 13.77 -11.91 10.93
CA LEU A 21 13.68 -13.32 11.30
C LEU A 21 14.51 -13.65 12.54
N CYS A 22 15.70 -13.05 12.69
CA CYS A 22 16.57 -13.30 13.85
C CYS A 22 16.13 -12.56 15.11
N SER A 23 15.39 -11.45 14.97
CA SER A 23 14.86 -10.64 16.08
C SER A 23 13.39 -10.93 16.37
N PHE A 24 12.83 -11.96 15.74
CA PHE A 24 11.43 -12.34 15.92
C PHE A 24 11.27 -13.04 17.27
N ASP A 25 10.59 -12.38 18.20
CA ASP A 25 10.44 -12.83 19.60
C ASP A 25 9.45 -14.01 19.77
N MET A 26 8.94 -14.58 18.69
CA MET A 26 7.95 -15.67 18.68
C MET A 26 8.61 -16.96 18.18
N GLU A 27 8.40 -18.06 18.89
CA GLU A 27 8.87 -19.37 18.45
C GLU A 27 8.21 -19.77 17.12
N TYR A 28 9.03 -20.35 16.22
CA TYR A 28 8.57 -20.76 14.88
C TYR A 28 7.44 -21.80 14.92
N ASP A 29 7.36 -22.60 15.98
CA ASP A 29 6.29 -23.58 16.18
C ASP A 29 4.95 -22.92 16.51
N GLU A 30 4.97 -21.85 17.33
CA GLU A 30 3.77 -21.04 17.61
C GLU A 30 3.30 -20.30 16.35
N LEU A 31 4.23 -19.78 15.54
CA LEU A 31 3.91 -19.18 14.25
C LEU A 31 3.20 -20.19 13.34
N LEU A 32 3.72 -21.42 13.25
CA LEU A 32 3.15 -22.47 12.39
C LEU A 32 1.77 -22.91 12.90
N ALA A 33 1.59 -23.02 14.22
CA ALA A 33 0.31 -23.35 14.83
C ALA A 33 -0.74 -22.27 14.54
N ASN A 34 -0.37 -21.00 14.63
CA ASN A 34 -1.25 -19.86 14.32
C ASN A 34 -1.59 -19.78 12.82
N LEU A 35 -0.63 -20.04 11.93
CA LEU A 35 -0.88 -20.12 10.49
C LEU A 35 -1.86 -21.24 10.15
N ARG A 36 -1.72 -22.42 10.77
CA ARG A 36 -2.66 -23.55 10.60
C ARG A 36 -4.05 -23.21 11.14
N ARG A 37 -4.12 -22.52 12.28
CA ARG A 37 -5.38 -22.05 12.87
C ARG A 37 -6.09 -21.03 11.98
N ALA A 38 -5.33 -20.13 11.33
CA ALA A 38 -5.89 -19.18 10.37
C ALA A 38 -6.49 -19.90 9.15
N GLY A 39 -5.87 -20.98 8.67
CA GLY A 39 -6.45 -21.87 7.66
C GLY A 39 -6.99 -21.11 6.44
N MET A 40 -8.30 -21.24 6.16
CA MET A 40 -8.98 -20.59 5.04
C MET A 40 -9.12 -19.06 5.17
N TRP A 41 -8.94 -18.49 6.36
CA TRP A 41 -9.00 -17.04 6.56
C TRP A 41 -7.79 -16.33 5.96
N LEU A 42 -6.63 -16.99 5.90
CA LEU A 42 -5.42 -16.45 5.27
C LEU A 42 -5.64 -16.11 3.78
N PRO A 43 -6.03 -17.05 2.91
CA PRO A 43 -6.28 -16.74 1.51
C PRO A 43 -7.45 -15.77 1.32
N ALA A 44 -8.45 -15.78 2.21
CA ALA A 44 -9.54 -14.80 2.17
C ALA A 44 -9.03 -13.36 2.41
N VAL A 45 -8.20 -13.16 3.43
CA VAL A 45 -7.56 -11.86 3.73
C VAL A 45 -6.65 -11.43 2.58
N VAL A 46 -5.85 -12.34 2.02
CA VAL A 46 -5.01 -12.05 0.85
C VAL A 46 -5.86 -11.64 -0.35
N GLY A 47 -6.94 -12.35 -0.63
CA GLY A 47 -7.89 -12.02 -1.71
C GLY A 47 -8.50 -10.63 -1.54
N LEU A 48 -8.91 -10.27 -0.32
CA LEU A 48 -9.40 -8.93 0.01
C LEU A 48 -8.35 -7.86 -0.31
N TRP A 49 -7.09 -8.05 0.09
CA TRP A 49 -6.01 -7.12 -0.19
C TRP A 49 -5.73 -6.96 -1.70
N ILE A 50 -5.83 -8.04 -2.48
CA ILE A 50 -5.70 -7.97 -3.94
C ILE A 50 -6.76 -7.04 -4.52
N ILE A 51 -8.02 -7.16 -4.07
CA ILE A 51 -9.13 -6.31 -4.51
C ILE A 51 -8.89 -4.85 -4.12
N ILE A 52 -8.44 -4.60 -2.88
CA ILE A 52 -8.10 -3.24 -2.41
C ILE A 52 -6.99 -2.62 -3.27
N TYR A 53 -5.96 -3.38 -3.62
CA TYR A 53 -4.88 -2.89 -4.49
C TYR A 53 -5.35 -2.65 -5.93
N LEU A 54 -6.31 -3.43 -6.43
CA LEU A 54 -6.92 -3.18 -7.74
C LEU A 54 -7.68 -1.86 -7.76
N PHE A 55 -8.51 -1.56 -6.74
CA PHE A 55 -9.21 -0.28 -6.66
C PHE A 55 -8.26 0.90 -6.51
N ASN A 56 -7.25 0.78 -5.66
CA ASN A 56 -6.21 1.79 -5.52
C ASN A 56 -5.48 2.07 -6.84
N THR A 57 -5.15 1.01 -7.57
CA THR A 57 -4.54 1.12 -8.90
C THR A 57 -5.48 1.77 -9.89
N LEU A 58 -6.76 1.43 -9.87
CA LEU A 58 -7.77 2.03 -10.75
C LEU A 58 -7.90 3.53 -10.50
N SER A 59 -7.98 3.95 -9.23
CA SER A 59 -8.03 5.37 -8.87
C SER A 59 -6.79 6.13 -9.35
N TRP A 60 -5.60 5.60 -9.10
CA TRP A 60 -4.37 6.23 -9.57
C TRP A 60 -4.25 6.23 -11.10
N TYR A 61 -4.69 5.15 -11.76
CA TYR A 61 -4.72 5.05 -13.21
C TYR A 61 -5.63 6.11 -13.82
N ILE A 62 -6.81 6.34 -13.26
CA ILE A 62 -7.71 7.42 -13.70
C ILE A 62 -7.04 8.79 -13.57
N ILE A 63 -6.39 9.04 -12.42
CA ILE A 63 -5.66 10.29 -12.16
C ILE A 63 -4.53 10.52 -13.17
N ILE A 64 -3.72 9.49 -13.46
CA ILE A 64 -2.62 9.61 -14.43
C ILE A 64 -3.13 9.95 -15.83
N ARG A 65 -4.26 9.35 -16.23
CA ARG A 65 -4.82 9.54 -17.58
C ARG A 65 -5.45 10.91 -17.76
N ASP A 66 -5.95 11.53 -16.70
CA ASP A 66 -6.48 12.90 -16.73
C ASP A 66 -7.52 13.09 -17.87
N GLY A 67 -8.35 12.07 -18.10
CA GLY A 67 -9.35 12.04 -19.19
C GLY A 67 -8.78 11.92 -20.63
N LYS A 68 -7.46 11.93 -20.82
CA LYS A 68 -6.83 11.90 -22.15
C LYS A 68 -6.67 10.48 -22.67
N LYS A 69 -7.10 10.23 -23.92
CA LYS A 69 -6.80 8.99 -24.66
C LYS A 69 -5.32 9.00 -25.09
N GLY A 70 -4.61 7.89 -24.93
CA GLY A 70 -3.22 7.74 -25.40
C GLY A 70 -2.11 7.91 -24.36
N THR A 71 -2.41 7.84 -23.06
CA THR A 71 -1.38 7.85 -22.00
C THR A 71 -0.48 6.61 -22.13
N PRO A 72 0.86 6.73 -22.12
CA PRO A 72 1.76 5.65 -22.53
C PRO A 72 1.92 4.51 -21.52
N ILE A 73 1.36 4.62 -20.31
CA ILE A 73 1.53 3.61 -19.25
C ILE A 73 0.35 2.62 -19.19
N PRO A 74 0.58 1.30 -19.34
CA PRO A 74 -0.47 0.29 -19.20
C PRO A 74 -0.86 0.09 -17.74
N PHE A 75 -2.12 -0.29 -17.50
CA PHE A 75 -2.69 -0.54 -16.17
C PHE A 75 -1.82 -1.47 -15.31
N TRP A 76 -1.31 -2.57 -15.89
CA TRP A 76 -0.48 -3.54 -15.17
C TRP A 76 0.84 -2.98 -14.65
N LYS A 77 1.41 -1.96 -15.32
CA LYS A 77 2.58 -1.27 -14.79
C LYS A 77 2.20 -0.41 -13.59
N VAL A 78 1.08 0.30 -13.66
CA VAL A 78 0.55 1.06 -12.53
C VAL A 78 0.25 0.12 -11.35
N TYR A 79 -0.34 -1.05 -11.59
CA TYR A 79 -0.59 -2.06 -10.55
C TYR A 79 0.69 -2.49 -9.84
N LYS A 80 1.74 -2.84 -10.61
CA LYS A 80 3.05 -3.19 -10.04
C LYS A 80 3.64 -2.04 -9.21
N LEU A 81 3.52 -0.80 -9.68
CA LEU A 81 3.98 0.39 -8.95
C LEU A 81 3.16 0.67 -7.67
N THR A 82 1.86 0.40 -7.69
CA THR A 82 1.00 0.49 -6.51
C THR A 82 1.47 -0.49 -5.44
N VAL A 83 1.57 -1.78 -5.78
CA VAL A 83 1.96 -2.86 -4.86
C VAL A 83 3.38 -2.64 -4.32
N SER A 84 4.36 -2.36 -5.20
CA SER A 84 5.74 -2.11 -4.77
C SER A 84 5.88 -0.81 -3.97
N GLY A 85 5.12 0.23 -4.28
CA GLY A 85 5.07 1.44 -3.47
C GLY A 85 4.52 1.20 -2.06
N PHE A 86 3.46 0.39 -1.92
CA PHE A 86 2.96 0.00 -0.59
C PHE A 86 3.96 -0.88 0.16
N ALA A 87 4.56 -1.87 -0.51
CA ALA A 87 5.60 -2.71 0.10
C ALA A 87 6.79 -1.88 0.61
N LEU A 88 7.23 -0.88 -0.16
CA LEU A 88 8.27 0.06 0.27
C LEU A 88 7.83 0.88 1.47
N ASN A 89 6.61 1.41 1.48
CA ASN A 89 6.07 2.15 2.62
C ASN A 89 6.11 1.32 3.90
N TYR A 90 5.63 0.07 3.85
CA TYR A 90 5.63 -0.82 5.01
C TYR A 90 7.02 -1.30 5.45
N ALA A 91 7.97 -1.40 4.52
CA ALA A 91 9.34 -1.78 4.83
C ALA A 91 10.18 -0.63 5.42
N THR A 92 9.82 0.63 5.15
CA THR A 92 10.58 1.79 5.63
C THR A 92 10.11 2.25 7.01
N PRO A 93 11.00 2.35 8.03
CA PRO A 93 10.63 2.75 9.39
C PRO A 93 10.31 4.24 9.53
N VAL A 94 10.60 5.06 8.52
CA VAL A 94 10.46 6.54 8.54
C VAL A 94 9.10 6.96 7.99
N GLY A 95 8.01 6.47 8.58
CA GLY A 95 6.68 7.07 8.42
C GLY A 95 5.97 6.86 7.08
N LEU A 96 6.11 5.68 6.44
CA LEU A 96 5.36 5.33 5.21
C LEU A 96 5.63 6.26 4.00
N MET A 97 6.80 6.89 3.93
CA MET A 97 7.14 7.89 2.88
C MET A 97 8.09 7.39 1.79
N GLY A 98 8.45 6.11 1.77
CA GLY A 98 9.43 5.57 0.81
C GLY A 98 8.86 5.25 -0.58
N GLY A 99 7.56 4.98 -0.65
CA GLY A 99 6.84 4.51 -1.82
C GLY A 99 6.44 5.65 -2.76
N GLU A 100 6.22 6.86 -2.24
CA GLU A 100 5.82 8.03 -3.00
C GLU A 100 6.96 8.55 -3.89
N PRO A 101 8.19 8.77 -3.38
CA PRO A 101 9.34 9.10 -4.22
C PRO A 101 9.63 8.02 -5.27
N TYR A 102 9.47 6.75 -4.90
CA TYR A 102 9.62 5.61 -5.81
C TYR A 102 8.60 5.65 -6.95
N ARG A 103 7.31 5.87 -6.64
CA ARG A 103 6.24 6.01 -7.64
C ARG A 103 6.51 7.18 -8.58
N ILE A 104 6.96 8.33 -8.06
CA ILE A 104 7.31 9.50 -8.88
C ILE A 104 8.48 9.18 -9.81
N MET A 105 9.55 8.58 -9.28
CA MET A 105 10.75 8.24 -10.04
C MET A 105 10.46 7.25 -11.17
N GLU A 106 9.68 6.20 -10.91
CA GLU A 106 9.34 5.19 -11.91
C GLU A 106 8.26 5.68 -12.90
N LEU A 107 7.42 6.64 -12.52
CA LEU A 107 6.41 7.23 -13.40
C LEU A 107 6.98 8.36 -14.29
N THR A 108 8.01 9.07 -13.82
CA THR A 108 8.64 10.21 -14.52
C THR A 108 9.02 9.93 -15.99
N PRO A 109 9.63 8.78 -16.36
CA PRO A 109 9.97 8.48 -17.75
C PRO A 109 8.76 8.36 -18.69
N TYR A 110 7.57 8.13 -18.15
CA TYR A 110 6.36 7.90 -18.95
C TYR A 110 5.54 9.18 -19.16
N VAL A 111 5.47 10.06 -18.17
CA VAL A 111 4.57 11.22 -18.19
C VAL A 111 5.25 12.56 -17.91
N GLY A 112 6.56 12.55 -17.65
CA GLY A 112 7.33 13.72 -17.21
C GLY A 112 7.26 13.94 -15.70
N ALA A 113 8.27 14.62 -15.15
CA ALA A 113 8.45 14.78 -13.70
C ALA A 113 7.31 15.57 -13.03
N SER A 114 6.85 16.66 -13.66
CA SER A 114 5.76 17.48 -13.12
C SER A 114 4.45 16.70 -13.01
N LYS A 115 4.05 16.00 -14.08
CA LYS A 115 2.83 15.19 -14.09
C LYS A 115 2.94 13.95 -13.20
N ALA A 116 4.10 13.31 -13.13
CA ALA A 116 4.33 12.20 -12.21
C ALA A 116 4.13 12.65 -10.76
N THR A 117 4.76 13.76 -10.38
CA THR A 117 4.66 14.34 -9.02
C THR A 117 3.23 14.73 -8.68
N SER A 118 2.55 15.50 -9.54
CA SER A 118 1.18 15.94 -9.27
C SER A 118 0.21 14.76 -9.18
N SER A 119 0.35 13.75 -10.05
CA SER A 119 -0.51 12.56 -10.03
C SER A 119 -0.35 11.72 -8.76
N VAL A 120 0.89 11.58 -8.25
CA VAL A 120 1.17 10.82 -7.03
C VAL A 120 0.66 11.57 -5.81
N ILE A 121 0.91 12.89 -5.72
CA ILE A 121 0.42 13.71 -4.61
C ILE A 121 -1.11 13.70 -4.59
N LEU A 122 -1.77 13.90 -5.74
CA LEU A 122 -3.23 13.87 -5.82
C LEU A 122 -3.79 12.51 -5.40
N TYR A 123 -3.16 11.41 -5.85
CA TYR A 123 -3.55 10.07 -5.43
C TYR A 123 -3.42 9.87 -3.91
N VAL A 124 -2.30 10.27 -3.31
CA VAL A 124 -2.05 10.14 -1.86
C VAL A 124 -3.05 10.97 -1.06
N MET A 125 -3.32 12.21 -1.48
CA MET A 125 -4.33 13.07 -0.84
C MET A 125 -5.72 12.43 -0.89
N MET A 126 -6.14 11.93 -2.06
CA MET A 126 -7.43 11.24 -2.20
C MET A 126 -7.49 9.96 -1.36
N HIS A 127 -6.40 9.22 -1.26
CA HIS A 127 -6.30 8.01 -0.45
C HIS A 127 -6.49 8.32 1.05
N ILE A 128 -5.75 9.30 1.58
CA ILE A 128 -5.85 9.72 2.98
C ILE A 128 -7.24 10.30 3.27
N PHE A 129 -7.76 11.13 2.37
CA PHE A 129 -9.09 11.72 2.50
C PHE A 129 -10.18 10.64 2.55
N SER A 130 -10.07 9.60 1.73
CA SER A 130 -11.02 8.47 1.75
C SER A 130 -10.97 7.71 3.08
N HIS A 131 -9.79 7.55 3.68
CA HIS A 131 -9.67 6.97 5.03
C HIS A 131 -10.33 7.86 6.07
N PHE A 132 -10.10 9.17 6.02
CA PHE A 132 -10.72 10.12 6.93
C PHE A 132 -12.25 10.02 6.88
N TRP A 133 -12.85 10.01 5.69
CA TRP A 133 -14.30 9.83 5.54
C TRP A 133 -14.78 8.46 6.00
N PHE A 134 -14.07 7.39 5.67
CA PHE A 134 -14.42 6.05 6.13
C PHE A 134 -14.51 5.99 7.66
N TRP A 135 -13.52 6.56 8.36
CA TRP A 135 -13.48 6.58 9.83
C TRP A 135 -14.57 7.49 10.39
N PHE A 136 -14.75 8.68 9.80
CA PHE A 136 -15.81 9.61 10.18
C PHE A 136 -17.20 8.98 10.07
N PHE A 137 -17.54 8.36 8.94
CA PHE A 137 -18.81 7.66 8.76
C PHE A 137 -18.96 6.43 9.66
N SER A 138 -17.86 5.74 9.96
CA SER A 138 -17.87 4.59 10.88
C SER A 138 -18.31 4.98 12.29
N ILE A 139 -18.00 6.20 12.75
CA ILE A 139 -18.50 6.72 14.04
C ILE A 139 -20.02 6.77 14.03
N PHE A 140 -20.63 7.40 13.02
CA PHE A 140 -22.10 7.49 12.93
C PHE A 140 -22.76 6.12 12.78
N LEU A 141 -22.15 5.22 11.99
CA LEU A 141 -22.63 3.86 11.83
C LEU A 141 -22.60 3.11 13.17
N TYR A 142 -21.54 3.28 13.97
CA TYR A 142 -21.43 2.68 15.29
C TYR A 142 -22.51 3.21 16.24
N LEU A 143 -22.70 4.54 16.32
CA LEU A 143 -23.74 5.17 17.14
C LEU A 143 -25.16 4.74 16.75
N ALA A 144 -25.39 4.45 15.46
CA ALA A 144 -26.69 4.01 14.96
C ALA A 144 -26.97 2.52 15.26
N LEU A 145 -25.95 1.66 15.26
CA LEU A 145 -26.09 0.21 15.43
C LEU A 145 -25.95 -0.25 16.88
N ARG A 146 -25.26 0.51 17.73
CA ARG A 146 -25.08 0.19 19.14
C ARG A 146 -25.83 1.20 20.01
N PRO A 147 -26.67 0.74 20.97
CA PRO A 147 -27.14 1.63 22.02
C PRO A 147 -25.93 2.11 22.80
N VAL A 148 -25.64 3.39 22.72
CA VAL A 148 -24.53 4.02 23.45
C VAL A 148 -25.02 4.24 24.87
N ASP A 149 -24.77 3.29 25.76
CA ASP A 149 -24.96 3.50 27.20
C ASP A 149 -23.86 4.42 27.73
N ILE A 150 -24.27 5.37 28.58
CA ILE A 150 -23.43 6.43 29.18
C ILE A 150 -22.25 5.87 29.99
N ALA A 151 -22.22 4.56 30.26
CA ALA A 151 -21.16 3.86 30.99
C ALA A 151 -19.92 3.47 30.14
N MET A 152 -19.90 3.72 28.83
CA MET A 152 -18.70 3.57 27.99
C MET A 152 -17.88 4.87 27.91
N GLY A 153 -17.56 5.45 29.07
CA GLY A 153 -16.70 6.63 29.23
C GLY A 153 -15.90 6.54 30.51
#